data_AF-A0A399XUH5-F1
#
_entry.id   AF-A0A399XUH5-F1
#
_cell.length_a   1.000
_cell.length_b   1.000
_cell.length_c   1.000
_cell.angle_alpha   90.00
_cell.angle_beta   90.00
_cell.angle_gamma   90.00
#
_symmetry.space_group_name_H-M   'P 1'
#
loop_
_entity.id
_entity.type
_entity.pdbx_description
1 polymer ?
#
loop_
_entity_poly.entity_id
_entity_poly.type
_entity_poly.pdbx_seq_one_letter_code
_entity_poly.pdbx_strand_id
1 'polypeptide(L)'
;MSDFVEDELEEPAPPVGHVKIVYLGPVAPHWEFRSDFGDSSVIEAFKDRVTARLVLLPPHDPQFRRNRERVARDAERENLILEWDLGIPEEGDEPAAQQAAVPAE
;
A
#
# COMPACT_ATOMS: atom_id res chain seq x y z
N MET A 1 9.51 39.59 -26.30
CA MET A 1 10.20 38.29 -26.42
C MET A 1 9.68 37.46 -25.27
N SER A 2 8.80 36.52 -25.60
CA SER A 2 8.04 35.73 -24.64
C SER A 2 8.85 34.50 -24.28
N ASP A 3 9.33 34.43 -23.04
CA ASP A 3 9.77 33.18 -22.43
C ASP A 3 8.53 32.53 -21.82
N PHE A 4 7.75 31.85 -22.66
CA PHE A 4 6.89 30.78 -22.18
C PHE A 4 7.79 29.55 -22.12
N VAL A 5 8.27 29.23 -20.92
CA VAL A 5 8.84 27.90 -20.67
C VAL A 5 7.65 26.95 -20.77
N GLU A 6 7.54 26.27 -21.91
CA GLU A 6 6.69 25.10 -22.04
C GLU A 6 7.21 24.09 -21.02
N ASP A 7 6.44 23.94 -19.94
CA ASP A 7 6.56 22.85 -18.98
C ASP A 7 6.31 21.57 -19.77
N GLU A 8 7.36 21.05 -20.41
CA GLU A 8 7.35 19.72 -21.03
C GLU A 8 6.95 18.75 -19.91
N LEU A 9 5.71 18.26 -20.00
CA LEU A 9 5.13 17.31 -19.07
C LEU A 9 5.97 16.04 -19.11
N GLU A 10 7.04 15.96 -18.31
CA GLU A 10 7.79 14.74 -18.10
C GLU A 10 6.82 13.67 -17.61
N GLU A 11 6.60 12.66 -18.45
CA GLU A 11 5.78 11.52 -18.06
C GLU A 11 6.39 10.91 -16.78
N PRO A 12 5.57 10.63 -15.74
CA PRO A 12 6.10 10.12 -14.50
C PRO A 12 6.87 8.83 -14.75
N ALA A 13 8.11 8.78 -14.26
CA ALA A 13 8.97 7.62 -14.41
C ALA A 13 8.25 6.36 -13.90
N PRO A 14 8.42 5.20 -14.57
CA PRO A 14 7.76 3.98 -14.15
C PRO A 14 8.17 3.62 -12.71
N PRO A 15 7.26 3.06 -11.90
CA PRO A 15 7.56 2.71 -10.52
C PRO A 15 8.73 1.74 -10.42
N VAL A 16 9.61 1.96 -9.43
CA VAL A 16 10.83 1.15 -9.23
C VAL A 16 10.57 -0.12 -8.44
N GLY A 17 9.38 -0.27 -7.84
CA GLY A 17 9.00 -1.44 -7.06
C GLY A 17 7.58 -1.36 -6.52
N HIS A 18 7.13 -2.47 -5.92
CA HIS A 18 5.85 -2.60 -5.27
C HIS A 18 6.01 -3.13 -3.84
N VAL A 19 5.28 -2.53 -2.90
CA VAL A 19 5.17 -2.99 -1.51
C VAL A 19 3.71 -3.05 -1.08
N LYS A 20 3.28 -4.22 -0.61
CA LYS A 20 1.98 -4.45 0.03
C LYS A 20 2.17 -4.62 1.53
N ILE A 21 1.45 -3.82 2.31
CA ILE A 21 1.44 -3.88 3.77
C ILE A 21 0.14 -4.55 4.22
N VAL A 22 0.25 -5.73 4.82
CA VAL A 22 -0.89 -6.55 5.26
C VAL A 22 -1.03 -6.45 6.78
N TYR A 23 -2.23 -6.14 7.27
CA TYR A 23 -2.56 -6.21 8.69
C TYR A 23 -2.86 -7.65 9.09
N LEU A 24 -2.04 -8.22 9.96
CA LEU A 24 -2.18 -9.60 10.44
C LEU A 24 -3.13 -9.73 11.64
N GLY A 25 -3.39 -8.64 12.35
CA GLY A 25 -4.26 -8.62 13.52
C GLY A 25 -3.64 -7.97 14.76
N PRO A 26 -4.33 -8.05 15.90
CA PRO A 26 -3.99 -7.31 17.11
C PRO A 26 -2.85 -7.94 17.93
N VAL A 27 -2.22 -9.01 17.44
CA VAL A 27 -1.09 -9.67 18.10
C VAL A 27 0.16 -9.45 17.25
N ALA A 28 1.27 -9.11 17.90
CA ALA A 28 2.53 -8.90 17.20
C ALA A 28 3.03 -10.19 16.51
N PRO A 29 3.60 -10.10 15.29
CA PRO A 29 3.75 -8.89 14.48
C PRO A 29 2.42 -8.45 13.85
N HIS A 30 2.04 -7.18 14.01
CA HIS A 30 0.77 -6.64 13.48
C HIS A 30 0.75 -6.52 11.95
N TRP A 31 1.92 -6.50 11.33
CA TRP A 31 2.10 -6.15 9.93
C TRP A 31 3.00 -7.16 9.22
N GLU A 32 2.60 -7.55 8.02
CA GLU A 32 3.41 -8.32 7.07
C GLU A 32 3.73 -7.44 5.85
N PHE A 33 4.94 -7.57 5.30
CA PHE A 33 5.34 -6.85 4.10
C PHE A 33 5.58 -7.79 2.93
N ARG A 34 4.76 -7.67 1.90
CA ARG A 34 4.90 -8.40 0.63
C ARG A 34 5.39 -7.48 -0.48
N SER A 35 6.01 -8.05 -1.49
CA SER A 35 6.48 -7.32 -2.67
C SER A 35 6.41 -8.24 -3.88
N ASP A 36 5.89 -7.70 -4.99
CA ASP A 36 5.77 -8.46 -6.23
C ASP A 36 6.96 -8.24 -7.16
N PHE A 37 7.55 -7.04 -7.12
CA PHE A 37 8.72 -6.66 -7.92
C PHE A 37 9.46 -5.45 -7.31
N GLY A 38 10.70 -5.23 -7.76
CA GLY A 38 11.54 -4.08 -7.42
C GLY A 38 12.92 -4.47 -6.92
N ASP A 39 13.80 -3.48 -6.75
CA ASP A 39 15.13 -3.69 -6.18
C ASP A 39 15.05 -4.04 -4.69
N SER A 40 15.68 -5.16 -4.29
CA SER A 40 15.62 -5.66 -2.91
C SER A 40 16.18 -4.67 -1.89
N SER A 41 17.24 -3.92 -2.22
CA SER A 41 17.85 -2.96 -1.30
C SER A 41 16.94 -1.76 -1.04
N VAL A 42 16.22 -1.28 -2.07
CA VAL A 42 15.23 -0.22 -1.95
C VAL A 42 14.05 -0.68 -1.10
N ILE A 43 13.53 -1.88 -1.40
CA ILE A 43 12.39 -2.45 -0.67
C ILE A 43 12.74 -2.71 0.80
N GLU A 44 13.90 -3.27 1.10
CA GLU A 44 14.32 -3.54 2.48
C GLU A 44 14.51 -2.23 3.27
N ALA A 45 15.17 -1.23 2.70
CA ALA A 45 15.32 0.07 3.33
C ALA A 45 13.97 0.75 3.60
N PHE A 46 13.00 0.60 2.68
CA PHE A 46 11.63 1.05 2.90
C PHE A 46 10.96 0.29 4.04
N LYS A 47 11.00 -1.04 4.04
CA LYS A 47 10.41 -1.89 5.09
C LYS A 47 10.94 -1.54 6.49
N ASP A 48 12.24 -1.28 6.64
CA ASP A 48 12.83 -0.91 7.93
C ASP A 48 12.22 0.39 8.48
N ARG A 49 12.10 1.42 7.63
CA ARG A 49 11.51 2.71 8.02
C ARG A 49 10.02 2.58 8.31
N VAL A 50 9.28 1.75 7.58
CA VAL A 50 7.85 1.53 7.85
C VAL A 50 7.66 0.73 9.14
N THR A 51 8.43 -0.32 9.35
CA THR A 51 8.40 -1.14 10.57
C THR A 51 8.62 -0.26 11.81
N ALA A 52 9.64 0.60 11.78
CA ALA A 52 9.91 1.52 12.89
C ALA A 52 8.74 2.48 13.19
N ARG A 53 7.88 2.78 12.22
CA ARG A 53 6.68 3.62 12.40
C ARG A 53 5.45 2.84 12.83
N LEU A 54 5.31 1.58 12.44
CA LEU A 54 4.07 0.82 12.60
C LEU A 54 4.12 -0.28 13.66
N VAL A 55 5.31 -0.62 14.20
CA VAL A 55 5.53 -1.82 15.04
C VAL A 55 4.57 -1.94 16.24
N LEU A 56 4.14 -0.84 16.84
CA LEU A 56 3.19 -0.84 17.97
C LEU A 56 1.81 -0.24 17.64
N LEU A 57 1.53 0.04 16.37
CA LEU A 57 0.35 0.78 15.97
C LEU A 57 -0.60 -0.10 15.15
N PRO A 58 -1.72 -0.55 15.74
CA PRO A 58 -2.80 -1.17 14.97
C PRO A 58 -3.59 -0.11 14.17
N PRO A 59 -4.41 -0.51 13.17
CA PRO A 59 -5.16 0.40 12.30
C PRO A 59 -6.12 1.37 13.02
N HIS A 60 -6.61 1.00 14.21
CA HIS A 60 -7.55 1.82 14.99
C HIS A 60 -6.86 2.83 15.92
N ASP A 61 -5.52 2.83 15.98
CA ASP A 61 -4.78 3.79 16.78
C ASP A 61 -4.81 5.19 16.14
N PRO A 62 -5.04 6.28 16.91
CA PRO A 62 -5.03 7.65 16.36
C PRO A 62 -3.74 8.03 15.63
N GLN A 63 -2.59 7.52 16.07
CA GLN A 63 -1.28 7.78 15.46
C GLN A 63 -1.09 7.02 14.14
N PHE A 64 -1.83 5.92 13.91
CA PHE A 64 -1.76 5.14 12.68
C PHE A 64 -2.00 6.01 11.45
N ARG A 65 -3.02 6.88 11.46
CA ARG A 65 -3.36 7.74 10.30
C ARG A 65 -2.18 8.62 9.88
N ARG A 66 -1.50 9.25 10.85
CA ARG A 66 -0.34 10.11 10.60
C ARG A 66 0.84 9.31 10.07
N ASN A 67 1.07 8.13 10.64
CA ASN A 67 2.16 7.28 10.19
C ASN A 67 1.88 6.71 8.80
N ARG A 68 0.63 6.38 8.48
CA ARG A 68 0.20 5.96 7.14
C ARG A 68 0.48 7.03 6.09
N GLU A 69 0.17 8.29 6.38
CA GLU A 69 0.51 9.43 5.50
C GLU A 69 2.03 9.55 5.32
N ARG A 70 2.82 9.43 6.40
CA ARG A 70 4.29 9.45 6.32
C ARG A 70 4.86 8.29 5.50
N VAL A 71 4.24 7.12 5.59
CA VAL A 71 4.62 5.94 4.80
C VAL A 71 4.29 6.15 3.31
N ALA A 72 3.13 6.74 3.00
CA ALA A 72 2.78 7.11 1.63
C ALA A 72 3.79 8.11 1.04
N ARG A 73 4.18 9.14 1.81
CA ARG A 73 5.22 10.10 1.39
C ARG A 73 6.59 9.45 1.16
N ASP A 74 6.95 8.48 2.00
CA ASP A 74 8.19 7.72 1.79
C ASP A 74 8.13 6.88 0.51
N ALA A 75 6.97 6.29 0.18
CA ALA A 75 6.78 5.52 -1.05
C ALA A 75 6.80 6.42 -2.30
N GLU A 76 6.13 7.57 -2.25
CA GLU A 76 6.17 8.61 -3.29
C GLU A 76 7.62 9.04 -3.57
N ARG A 77 8.40 9.35 -2.52
CA ARG A 77 9.80 9.79 -2.66
C ARG A 77 10.68 8.75 -3.36
N GLU A 78 10.38 7.48 -3.16
CA GLU A 78 11.15 6.36 -3.72
C GLU A 78 10.51 5.78 -4.99
N ASN A 79 9.46 6.41 -5.52
CA ASN A 79 8.71 5.94 -6.69
C ASN A 79 8.25 4.48 -6.57
N LEU A 80 7.76 4.10 -5.38
CA LEU A 80 7.22 2.78 -5.07
C LEU A 80 5.70 2.78 -5.15
N ILE A 81 5.14 1.72 -5.73
CA ILE A 81 3.71 1.41 -5.58
C ILE A 81 3.49 0.90 -4.16
N LEU A 82 2.53 1.50 -3.45
CA LEU A 82 2.17 1.13 -2.08
C LEU A 82 0.71 0.66 -2.01
N GLU A 83 0.51 -0.57 -1.54
CA GLU A 83 -0.81 -1.14 -1.30
C GLU A 83 -1.02 -1.45 0.20
N TRP A 84 -2.27 -1.31 0.67
CA TRP A 84 -2.67 -1.63 2.03
C TRP A 84 -3.75 -2.71 2.01
N ASP A 85 -3.49 -3.82 2.68
CA ASP A 85 -4.49 -4.85 2.95
C ASP A 85 -4.78 -4.84 4.46
N LEU A 86 -5.94 -4.33 4.83
CA LEU A 86 -6.35 -4.26 6.24
C LEU A 86 -7.22 -5.44 6.67
N GLY A 87 -7.51 -6.38 5.77
CA GLY A 87 -8.44 -7.49 6.00
C GLY A 87 -9.90 -7.05 6.26
N ILE A 88 -10.25 -5.81 5.93
CA ILE A 88 -11.63 -5.32 5.94
C ILE A 88 -12.16 -5.55 4.54
N PRO A 89 -13.27 -6.31 4.35
CA PRO A 89 -13.87 -6.44 3.03
C PRO A 89 -14.20 -5.03 2.54
N GLU A 90 -13.63 -4.63 1.40
CA GLU A 90 -14.09 -3.41 0.74
C GLU A 90 -15.59 -3.58 0.46
N GLU A 91 -16.40 -2.54 0.63
CA GLU A 91 -17.84 -2.55 0.32
C GLU A 91 -18.01 -2.83 -1.19
N GLY A 92 -17.96 -4.10 -1.59
CA GLY A 92 -17.86 -4.54 -2.99
C GLY A 92 -17.14 -5.88 -3.20
N ASP A 93 -16.39 -6.37 -2.22
CA ASP A 93 -15.68 -7.66 -2.27
C ASP A 93 -16.49 -8.79 -1.60
N GLU A 94 -17.82 -8.72 -1.72
CA GLU A 94 -18.65 -9.88 -1.46
C GLU A 94 -18.34 -10.90 -2.56
N PRO A 95 -17.81 -12.10 -2.24
CA PRO A 95 -17.72 -13.14 -3.25
C PRO A 95 -19.15 -13.36 -3.72
N ALA A 96 -19.42 -13.11 -5.00
CA ALA A 96 -20.70 -13.41 -5.62
C ALA A 96 -21.03 -14.85 -5.25
N ALA A 97 -21.89 -15.01 -4.23
CA ALA A 97 -22.31 -16.29 -3.74
C ALA A 97 -22.85 -16.98 -4.97
N GLN A 98 -22.15 -18.04 -5.38
CA GLN A 98 -22.47 -18.83 -6.54
C GLN A 98 -23.97 -18.98 -6.57
N GLN A 99 -24.58 -18.47 -7.64
CA GLN A 99 -25.95 -18.74 -7.97
C GLN A 99 -26.06 -20.26 -7.98
N ALA A 100 -26.50 -20.82 -6.84
CA ALA A 100 -26.91 -22.19 -6.74
C ALA A 100 -28.14 -22.25 -7.63
N ALA A 101 -27.90 -22.70 -8.86
CA ALA A 101 -28.92 -23.18 -9.75
C ALA A 101 -29.81 -24.10 -8.93
N VAL A 102 -31.00 -23.62 -8.60
CA VAL A 102 -32.08 -24.45 -8.09
C VAL A 102 -32.52 -25.23 -9.33
N PRO A 103 -32.26 -26.55 -9.43
CA PRO A 103 -32.85 -27.32 -10.52
C PRO A 103 -34.37 -27.33 -10.28
N ALA A 104 -35.09 -27.16 -11.38
CA ALA A 104 -36.54 -27.23 -11.42
C ALA A 104 -37.06 -28.56 -10.87
N GLU A 105 -38.12 -28.50 -10.09
CA GLU A 105 -39.15 -29.54 -9.99
C GLU A 105 -40.53 -28.89 -9.99
#